data_AF-A0A3B6PPQ9-F1
#
_entry.id   AF-A0A3B6PPQ9-F1
#
_cell.length_a   1.000
_cell.length_b   1.000
_cell.length_c   1.000
_cell.angle_alpha   90.00
_cell.angle_beta   90.00
_cell.angle_gamma   90.00
#
_symmetry.space_group_name_H-M   'P 1'
#
loop_
_entity.id
_entity.type
_entity.pdbx_description
1 polymer ?
#
loop_
_entity_poly.entity_id
_entity_poly.type
_entity_poly.pdbx_seq_one_letter_code
_entity_poly.pdbx_strand_id
1 'polypeptide(L)'
;MARSLLGDALLFSAGAALGALLLLTLASPFAPPAVLLGRRSSSSAAAGDRRTFYDDPEVTYTVDRPITGWDEKRAQWLRAHPELAGAGEGRVLMVSGSQPTPCRSPTGDHVLTRLLKNKADYCRLNGVQLLYNTALLRPSMDRYWAKIPLIRAAMVAHPEAEWVWWVDSDAVLTDMDFRLPLRRYRGHNFVVNGWPSLVYDEASPSWTGLNAGVFLVRNCQWSLDFMDAWAAMGPDSPDYRRWGAVLTSTFKDKVFNESDDQSALVYMLQHKGSPWRDKVFLENDYYFQGYWVEIVGRLGDIAARYETMERRAPAALLRRRHAASWDHAAYAAAREAALAGAGLAESGVRGWRRPFVTHFTGCQPCSGDWNRDYSGDSCDDGMRRALNFADDQVLRDYGFRHAGPLSDDVRPLPFDYPAAAGRR
;
A
#
# COMPACT_ATOMS: atom_id res chain seq x y z
N MET A 1 -36.91 -19.58 -62.76
CA MET A 1 -36.55 -18.32 -62.05
C MET A 1 -35.08 -18.39 -61.70
N ALA A 2 -34.22 -17.79 -62.53
CA ALA A 2 -32.79 -17.78 -62.30
C ALA A 2 -32.48 -16.75 -61.21
N ARG A 3 -32.07 -17.21 -60.02
CA ARG A 3 -31.53 -16.34 -58.97
C ARG A 3 -30.19 -15.80 -59.48
N SER A 4 -30.07 -14.48 -59.51
CA SER A 4 -28.89 -13.77 -59.99
C SER A 4 -27.72 -14.00 -59.02
N LEU A 5 -26.78 -14.86 -59.41
CA LEU A 5 -25.50 -15.09 -58.73
C LEU A 5 -24.72 -13.78 -58.46
N LEU A 6 -24.96 -12.74 -59.27
CA LEU A 6 -24.37 -11.41 -59.08
C LEU A 6 -24.94 -10.67 -57.87
N GLY A 7 -26.24 -10.85 -57.56
CA GLY A 7 -26.88 -10.20 -56.41
C GLY A 7 -26.36 -10.75 -55.08
N ASP A 8 -26.23 -12.08 -55.00
CA ASP A 8 -25.75 -12.77 -53.80
C ASP A 8 -24.25 -12.50 -53.56
N ALA A 9 -23.44 -12.41 -54.63
CA ALA A 9 -22.03 -12.03 -54.53
C ALA A 9 -21.84 -10.58 -54.05
N LEU A 10 -22.67 -9.64 -54.51
CA LEU A 10 -22.62 -8.24 -54.07
C LEU A 10 -23.04 -8.09 -52.61
N LEU A 11 -24.07 -8.81 -52.16
CA LEU A 11 -24.52 -8.82 -50.76
C LEU A 11 -23.46 -9.43 -49.83
N PHE A 12 -22.81 -10.52 -50.24
CA PHE A 12 -21.73 -11.14 -49.46
C PHE A 12 -20.50 -10.23 -49.37
N SER A 13 -20.15 -9.56 -50.47
CA SER A 13 -19.01 -8.62 -50.51
C SER A 13 -19.26 -7.38 -49.64
N ALA A 14 -20.48 -6.84 -49.66
CA ALA A 14 -20.87 -5.72 -48.82
C ALA A 14 -20.89 -6.11 -47.33
N GLY A 15 -21.37 -7.32 -46.99
CA GLY A 15 -21.33 -7.85 -45.63
C GLY A 15 -19.92 -8.10 -45.11
N ALA A 16 -19.02 -8.63 -45.94
CA ALA A 16 -17.62 -8.85 -45.59
C ALA A 16 -16.86 -7.53 -45.40
N ALA A 17 -17.14 -6.50 -46.23
CA ALA A 17 -16.56 -5.17 -46.07
C ALA A 17 -17.02 -4.48 -44.79
N LEU A 18 -18.32 -4.58 -44.43
CA LEU A 18 -18.84 -4.08 -43.16
C LEU A 18 -18.27 -4.83 -41.96
N GLY A 19 -18.12 -6.15 -42.05
CA GLY A 19 -17.49 -6.97 -41.00
C GLY A 19 -16.01 -6.62 -40.78
N ALA A 20 -15.25 -6.39 -41.85
CA ALA A 20 -13.85 -5.95 -41.78
C ALA A 20 -13.72 -4.52 -41.22
N LEU A 21 -14.63 -3.60 -41.56
CA LEU A 21 -14.66 -2.24 -41.02
C LEU A 21 -15.04 -2.23 -39.52
N LEU A 22 -15.94 -3.11 -39.08
CA LEU A 22 -16.26 -3.29 -37.66
C LEU A 22 -15.09 -3.88 -36.88
N LEU A 23 -14.38 -4.86 -37.45
CA LEU A 23 -13.18 -5.44 -36.85
C LEU A 23 -12.03 -4.43 -36.76
N LEU A 24 -11.83 -3.58 -37.77
CA LEU A 24 -10.81 -2.53 -37.76
C LEU A 24 -11.14 -1.37 -36.80
N THR A 25 -12.43 -1.06 -36.59
CA THR A 25 -12.86 -0.03 -35.63
C THR A 25 -12.88 -0.53 -34.19
N LEU A 26 -13.07 -1.83 -33.96
CA LEU A 26 -13.01 -2.46 -32.63
C LEU A 26 -11.58 -2.88 -32.22
N ALA A 27 -10.66 -3.05 -33.17
CA ALA A 27 -9.27 -3.48 -32.90
C ALA A 27 -8.31 -2.35 -32.49
N SER A 28 -8.77 -1.13 -32.21
CA SER A 28 -7.86 -0.05 -31.80
C SER A 28 -8.42 0.89 -30.72
N PRO A 29 -8.41 0.46 -29.45
CA PRO A 29 -8.33 1.36 -28.31
C PRO A 29 -6.91 1.44 -27.70
N PHE A 30 -5.91 0.72 -28.22
CA PHE A 30 -4.58 0.59 -27.58
C PHE A 30 -3.37 1.09 -28.41
N ALA A 31 -3.57 2.05 -29.32
CA ALA A 31 -2.43 2.82 -29.83
C ALA A 31 -2.20 4.02 -28.87
N PRO A 32 -1.09 4.08 -28.12
CA PRO A 32 -0.82 5.24 -27.27
C PRO A 32 -0.59 6.47 -28.15
N PRO A 33 -1.08 7.66 -27.76
CA PRO A 33 -0.70 8.89 -28.45
C PRO A 33 0.80 9.11 -28.29
N ALA A 34 1.51 9.20 -29.41
CA ALA A 34 2.93 9.53 -29.46
C ALA A 34 3.19 11.01 -29.13
N VAL A 35 2.78 11.49 -27.96
CA VAL A 35 3.13 12.83 -27.46
C VAL A 35 3.20 12.81 -25.93
N LEU A 36 4.39 12.52 -25.40
CA LEU A 36 4.99 13.13 -24.20
C LEU A 36 6.38 12.52 -23.87
N LEU A 37 7.14 12.10 -24.87
CA LEU A 37 8.59 11.98 -24.68
C LEU A 37 9.19 13.37 -24.88
N GLY A 38 9.23 14.11 -23.78
CA GLY A 38 10.18 15.21 -23.63
C GLY A 38 11.55 14.68 -24.00
N ARG A 39 12.06 15.18 -25.12
CA ARG A 39 13.37 14.84 -25.69
C ARG A 39 14.44 15.22 -24.66
N ARG A 40 14.79 14.30 -23.75
CA ARG A 40 16.04 14.40 -23.00
C ARG A 40 17.14 14.30 -24.05
N SER A 41 17.81 15.42 -24.28
CA SER A 41 19.11 15.43 -24.94
C SER A 41 19.99 14.43 -24.19
N SER A 42 20.25 13.28 -24.81
CA SER A 42 21.31 12.38 -24.37
C SER A 42 22.61 13.09 -24.70
N SER A 43 23.12 13.87 -23.74
CA SER A 43 24.55 14.16 -23.74
C SER A 43 25.25 12.82 -23.66
N SER A 44 25.90 12.42 -24.76
CA SER A 44 26.81 11.30 -24.83
C SER A 44 28.03 11.59 -23.96
N ALA A 45 27.86 11.49 -22.64
CA ALA A 45 28.98 11.37 -21.73
C ALA A 45 29.50 9.94 -21.86
N ALA A 46 30.77 9.86 -22.27
CA ALA A 46 31.59 8.68 -22.50
C ALA A 46 31.10 7.38 -21.83
N ALA A 47 30.92 6.34 -22.65
CA ALA A 47 30.85 4.95 -22.23
C ALA A 47 32.20 4.49 -21.63
N GLY A 48 32.53 4.98 -20.45
CA GLY A 48 33.43 4.27 -19.52
C GLY A 48 32.64 3.13 -18.89
N ASP A 49 33.29 1.97 -18.74
CA ASP A 49 32.79 0.71 -18.18
C ASP A 49 31.61 0.89 -17.18
N ARG A 50 30.37 0.81 -17.68
CA ARG A 50 29.14 0.98 -16.88
C ARG A 50 28.77 -0.31 -16.13
N ARG A 51 29.75 -1.11 -15.74
CA ARG A 51 29.51 -2.29 -14.92
C ARG A 51 28.93 -1.88 -13.57
N THR A 52 27.82 -2.49 -13.21
CA THR A 52 27.15 -2.35 -11.92
C THR A 52 27.03 -3.71 -11.26
N PHE A 53 26.41 -3.77 -10.08
CA PHE A 53 26.11 -5.06 -9.45
C PHE A 53 25.13 -5.92 -10.27
N TYR A 54 24.44 -5.37 -11.28
CA TYR A 54 23.61 -6.14 -12.20
C TYR A 54 24.43 -7.02 -13.16
N ASP A 55 25.73 -6.75 -13.30
CA ASP A 55 26.65 -7.55 -14.12
C ASP A 55 27.37 -8.64 -13.30
N ASP A 56 27.08 -8.74 -12.00
CA ASP A 56 27.63 -9.73 -11.08
C ASP A 56 26.71 -10.97 -11.04
N PRO A 57 27.13 -12.13 -11.56
CA PRO A 57 26.30 -13.34 -11.62
C PRO A 57 25.93 -13.91 -10.25
N GLU A 58 26.60 -13.46 -9.18
CA GLU A 58 26.29 -13.88 -7.81
C GLU A 58 25.13 -13.07 -7.19
N VAL A 59 24.76 -11.92 -7.78
CA VAL A 59 23.60 -11.15 -7.31
C VAL A 59 22.31 -11.80 -7.80
N THR A 60 21.47 -12.23 -6.85
CA THR A 60 20.15 -12.81 -7.14
C THR A 60 19.00 -12.00 -6.54
N TYR A 61 17.82 -12.09 -7.14
CA TYR A 61 16.59 -11.51 -6.60
C TYR A 61 15.88 -12.45 -5.60
N THR A 62 16.28 -13.72 -5.56
CA THR A 62 15.58 -14.80 -4.86
C THR A 62 16.13 -15.02 -3.45
N VAL A 63 15.29 -15.53 -2.55
CA VAL A 63 15.60 -15.73 -1.11
C VAL A 63 16.51 -16.93 -0.80
N ASP A 64 16.82 -17.79 -1.78
CA ASP A 64 17.65 -18.98 -1.58
C ASP A 64 19.14 -18.69 -1.38
N ARG A 65 19.60 -17.50 -1.77
CA ARG A 65 20.99 -17.10 -1.65
C ARG A 65 21.11 -15.70 -1.06
N PRO A 66 21.81 -15.53 0.07
CA PRO A 66 22.08 -14.22 0.65
C PRO A 66 22.86 -13.32 -0.32
N ILE A 67 22.64 -12.01 -0.23
CA ILE A 67 23.51 -11.02 -0.90
C ILE A 67 24.38 -10.42 0.20
N THR A 68 25.67 -10.27 -0.07
CA THR A 68 26.61 -9.59 0.82
C THR A 68 27.17 -8.33 0.15
N GLY A 69 27.59 -7.35 0.96
CA GLY A 69 28.10 -6.06 0.48
C GLY A 69 27.06 -5.23 -0.27
N TRP A 70 25.78 -5.39 0.07
CA TRP A 70 24.68 -4.69 -0.60
C TRP A 70 24.77 -3.18 -0.45
N ASP A 71 25.18 -2.68 0.72
CA ASP A 71 25.32 -1.25 0.97
C ASP A 71 26.39 -0.63 0.05
N GLU A 72 27.54 -1.28 -0.15
CA GLU A 72 28.55 -0.81 -1.11
C GLU A 72 28.05 -0.86 -2.55
N LYS A 73 27.42 -1.98 -2.96
CA LYS A 73 26.86 -2.17 -4.31
C LYS A 73 25.83 -1.08 -4.63
N ARG A 74 24.89 -0.85 -3.72
CA ARG A 74 23.84 0.18 -3.84
C ARG A 74 24.43 1.59 -3.84
N ALA A 75 25.38 1.89 -2.96
CA ALA A 75 26.02 3.21 -2.91
C ALA A 75 26.82 3.52 -4.20
N GLN A 76 27.49 2.53 -4.77
CA GLN A 76 28.17 2.66 -6.07
C GLN A 76 27.16 2.96 -7.18
N TRP A 77 26.05 2.23 -7.23
CA TRP A 77 25.00 2.46 -8.21
C TRP A 77 24.40 3.87 -8.08
N LEU A 78 24.10 4.34 -6.86
CA LEU A 78 23.58 5.68 -6.62
C LEU A 78 24.55 6.79 -7.03
N ARG A 79 25.86 6.63 -6.80
CA ARG A 79 26.88 7.59 -7.25
C ARG A 79 26.94 7.72 -8.78
N ALA A 80 26.63 6.64 -9.51
CA ALA A 80 26.58 6.64 -10.97
C ALA A 80 25.30 7.26 -11.54
N HIS A 81 24.30 7.58 -10.70
CA HIS A 81 23.00 8.13 -11.09
C HIS A 81 22.70 9.45 -10.33
N PRO A 82 23.49 10.52 -10.55
CA PRO A 82 23.36 11.78 -9.82
C PRO A 82 22.03 12.51 -10.09
N GLU A 83 21.31 12.19 -11.17
CA GLU A 83 19.96 12.69 -11.42
C GLU A 83 18.94 12.24 -10.36
N LEU A 84 19.29 11.24 -9.56
CA LEU A 84 18.50 10.79 -8.43
C LEU A 84 18.85 11.53 -7.14
N ALA A 85 19.96 12.29 -7.13
CA ALA A 85 20.35 13.14 -6.01
C ALA A 85 19.33 14.29 -5.84
N GLY A 86 18.90 14.52 -4.60
CA GLY A 86 17.92 15.57 -4.27
C GLY A 86 16.51 15.06 -3.97
N ALA A 87 16.25 13.75 -4.01
CA ALA A 87 14.96 13.16 -3.64
C ALA A 87 14.60 13.23 -2.13
N GLY A 88 15.21 14.14 -1.36
CA GLY A 88 14.88 14.37 0.06
C GLY A 88 15.09 13.14 0.95
N GLU A 89 14.19 12.96 1.94
CA GLU A 89 14.20 11.99 3.06
C GLU A 89 14.13 10.49 2.66
N GLY A 90 14.46 10.17 1.40
CA GLY A 90 14.46 8.83 0.85
C GLY A 90 13.21 8.55 0.00
N ARG A 91 13.39 7.98 -1.19
CA ARG A 91 12.28 7.54 -2.04
C ARG A 91 11.59 6.33 -1.41
N VAL A 92 10.27 6.30 -1.47
CA VAL A 92 9.45 5.20 -0.97
C VAL A 92 8.86 4.42 -2.14
N LEU A 93 9.03 3.11 -2.11
CA LEU A 93 8.35 2.16 -2.97
C LEU A 93 7.30 1.42 -2.14
N MET A 94 6.02 1.71 -2.35
CA MET A 94 4.93 0.90 -1.80
C MET A 94 4.88 -0.42 -2.56
N VAL A 95 4.88 -1.53 -1.82
CA VAL A 95 4.72 -2.88 -2.32
C VAL A 95 3.44 -3.46 -1.71
N SER A 96 2.56 -3.94 -2.57
CA SER A 96 1.31 -4.63 -2.20
C SER A 96 1.11 -5.80 -3.17
N GLY A 97 0.19 -6.70 -2.86
CA GLY A 97 -0.18 -7.73 -3.82
C GLY A 97 -1.37 -8.56 -3.40
N SER A 98 -1.86 -9.34 -4.35
CA SER A 98 -2.90 -10.35 -4.14
C SER A 98 -2.51 -11.66 -4.83
N GLN A 99 -3.21 -12.73 -4.50
CA GLN A 99 -2.95 -14.05 -5.09
C GLN A 99 -3.16 -14.03 -6.63
N PRO A 100 -2.45 -14.91 -7.38
CA PRO A 100 -2.55 -14.97 -8.84
C PRO A 100 -3.89 -15.50 -9.36
N THR A 101 -4.58 -16.31 -8.55
CA THR A 101 -5.84 -16.95 -8.93
C THR A 101 -7.04 -16.07 -8.56
N PRO A 102 -8.18 -16.22 -9.25
CA PRO A 102 -9.43 -15.58 -8.85
C PRO A 102 -9.76 -15.86 -7.38
N CYS A 103 -10.46 -14.92 -6.76
CA CYS A 103 -10.95 -15.11 -5.41
C CYS A 103 -12.00 -16.21 -5.35
N ARG A 104 -12.03 -16.92 -4.22
CA ARG A 104 -13.08 -17.90 -3.94
C ARG A 104 -14.38 -17.21 -3.56
N SER A 105 -14.29 -16.10 -2.83
CA SER A 105 -15.43 -15.23 -2.57
C SER A 105 -15.89 -14.55 -3.87
N PRO A 106 -17.18 -14.61 -4.25
CA PRO A 106 -17.68 -13.99 -5.48
C PRO A 106 -17.44 -12.48 -5.59
N THR A 107 -17.37 -11.78 -4.46
CA THR A 107 -17.12 -10.33 -4.39
C THR A 107 -15.65 -9.99 -4.16
N GLY A 108 -14.80 -10.99 -3.89
CA GLY A 108 -13.42 -10.80 -3.45
C GLY A 108 -12.57 -10.01 -4.43
N ASP A 109 -12.62 -10.36 -5.73
CA ASP A 109 -11.85 -9.65 -6.77
C ASP A 109 -12.31 -8.20 -6.97
N HIS A 110 -13.61 -7.94 -6.78
CA HIS A 110 -14.15 -6.57 -6.82
C HIS A 110 -13.59 -5.74 -5.64
N VAL A 111 -13.60 -6.31 -4.44
CA VAL A 111 -13.05 -5.66 -3.25
C VAL A 111 -11.55 -5.41 -3.40
N LEU A 112 -10.78 -6.40 -3.88
CA LEU A 112 -9.35 -6.25 -4.18
C LEU A 112 -9.08 -5.15 -5.20
N THR A 113 -9.92 -5.01 -6.22
CA THR A 113 -9.82 -3.93 -7.21
C THR A 113 -10.00 -2.55 -6.56
N ARG A 114 -10.97 -2.41 -5.65
CA ARG A 114 -11.18 -1.16 -4.91
C ARG A 114 -10.01 -0.85 -3.96
N LEU A 115 -9.43 -1.87 -3.34
CA LEU A 115 -8.25 -1.75 -2.48
C LEU A 115 -7.01 -1.33 -3.27
N LEU A 116 -6.82 -1.87 -4.49
CA LEU A 116 -5.78 -1.42 -5.42
C LEU A 116 -5.98 0.04 -5.82
N LYS A 117 -7.21 0.44 -6.19
CA LYS A 117 -7.51 1.85 -6.50
C LYS A 117 -7.12 2.77 -5.34
N ASN A 118 -7.50 2.43 -4.10
CA ASN A 118 -7.17 3.23 -2.91
C ASN A 118 -5.64 3.44 -2.77
N LYS A 119 -4.85 2.39 -2.93
CA LYS A 119 -3.38 2.47 -2.90
C LYS A 119 -2.84 3.31 -4.05
N ALA A 120 -3.38 3.16 -5.26
CA ALA A 120 -2.98 3.94 -6.43
C ALA A 120 -3.27 5.44 -6.25
N ASP A 121 -4.43 5.79 -5.69
CA ASP A 121 -4.78 7.18 -5.41
C ASP A 121 -3.86 7.80 -4.36
N TYR A 122 -3.58 7.08 -3.26
CA TYR A 122 -2.65 7.57 -2.23
C TYR A 122 -1.26 7.80 -2.82
N CYS A 123 -0.75 6.83 -3.59
CA CYS A 123 0.57 6.89 -4.20
C CYS A 123 0.69 8.07 -5.18
N ARG A 124 -0.33 8.29 -6.02
CA ARG A 124 -0.42 9.41 -6.95
C ARG A 124 -0.40 10.75 -6.24
N LEU A 125 -1.12 10.90 -5.12
CA LEU A 125 -1.19 12.15 -4.36
C LEU A 125 0.12 12.44 -3.61
N ASN A 126 0.78 11.40 -3.10
CA ASN A 126 1.94 11.55 -2.20
C ASN A 126 3.31 11.34 -2.87
N GLY A 127 3.35 11.14 -4.19
CA GLY A 127 4.59 10.92 -4.94
C GLY A 127 5.30 9.63 -4.55
N VAL A 128 4.54 8.61 -4.15
CA VAL A 128 5.05 7.27 -3.80
C VAL A 128 4.92 6.37 -5.03
N GLN A 129 5.93 5.55 -5.31
CA GLN A 129 5.82 4.55 -6.38
C GLN A 129 5.05 3.34 -5.88
N LEU A 130 4.19 2.75 -6.71
CA LEU A 130 3.43 1.54 -6.40
C LEU A 130 3.94 0.37 -7.24
N LEU A 131 4.38 -0.69 -6.57
CA LEU A 131 4.56 -2.02 -7.15
C LEU A 131 3.45 -2.91 -6.61
N TYR A 132 2.55 -3.34 -7.50
CA TYR A 132 1.48 -4.28 -7.15
C TYR A 132 1.74 -5.64 -7.81
N ASN A 133 1.95 -6.66 -6.99
CA ASN A 133 2.30 -7.99 -7.45
C ASN A 133 1.09 -8.94 -7.43
N THR A 134 0.98 -9.78 -8.45
CA THR A 134 -0.04 -10.83 -8.56
C THR A 134 0.58 -12.19 -8.89
N ALA A 135 1.85 -12.41 -8.52
CA ALA A 135 2.59 -13.64 -8.78
C ALA A 135 3.26 -14.18 -7.51
N LEU A 136 3.38 -15.50 -7.37
CA LEU A 136 4.19 -16.10 -6.33
C LEU A 136 5.63 -16.24 -6.82
N LEU A 137 6.54 -15.38 -6.35
CA LEU A 137 7.97 -15.46 -6.71
C LEU A 137 8.66 -16.70 -6.12
N ARG A 138 8.08 -17.27 -5.06
CA ARG A 138 8.47 -18.53 -4.44
C ARG A 138 7.21 -19.31 -4.07
N PRO A 139 6.75 -20.27 -4.89
CA PRO A 139 5.45 -20.93 -4.70
C PRO A 139 5.25 -21.62 -3.35
N SER A 140 6.32 -22.06 -2.69
CA SER A 140 6.27 -22.63 -1.34
C SER A 140 5.99 -21.58 -0.25
N MET A 141 6.36 -20.32 -0.46
CA MET A 141 6.05 -19.19 0.41
C MET A 141 4.77 -18.49 -0.07
N ASP A 142 3.61 -19.05 0.26
CA ASP A 142 2.31 -18.52 -0.11
C ASP A 142 1.71 -17.60 0.98
N ARG A 143 0.48 -17.13 0.75
CA ARG A 143 -0.32 -16.32 1.71
C ARG A 143 0.52 -15.18 2.32
N TYR A 144 0.60 -15.12 3.65
CA TYR A 144 1.28 -14.08 4.39
C TYR A 144 2.82 -14.16 4.29
N TRP A 145 3.40 -15.28 3.86
CA TRP A 145 4.85 -15.41 3.62
C TRP A 145 5.30 -14.88 2.25
N ALA A 146 4.38 -14.75 1.28
CA ALA A 146 4.68 -14.34 -0.09
C ALA A 146 5.30 -12.93 -0.19
N LYS A 147 5.09 -12.08 0.83
CA LYS A 147 5.66 -10.73 0.90
C LYS A 147 7.19 -10.74 0.99
N ILE A 148 7.80 -11.73 1.64
CA ILE A 148 9.24 -11.74 1.88
C ILE A 148 10.05 -11.86 0.57
N PRO A 149 9.81 -12.86 -0.30
CA PRO A 149 10.47 -12.94 -1.60
C PRO A 149 10.24 -11.71 -2.48
N LEU A 150 9.02 -11.13 -2.43
CA LEU A 150 8.68 -9.95 -3.20
C LEU A 150 9.44 -8.70 -2.75
N ILE A 151 9.49 -8.46 -1.44
CA ILE A 151 10.20 -7.31 -0.87
C ILE A 151 11.70 -7.42 -1.17
N ARG A 152 12.29 -8.62 -1.03
CA ARG A 152 13.69 -8.87 -1.40
C ARG A 152 13.94 -8.51 -2.87
N ALA A 153 13.13 -9.05 -3.78
CA ALA A 153 13.27 -8.76 -5.21
C ALA A 153 13.09 -7.26 -5.49
N ALA A 154 12.15 -6.60 -4.82
CA ALA A 154 11.93 -5.16 -4.94
C ALA A 154 13.13 -4.33 -4.45
N MET A 155 13.78 -4.71 -3.35
CA MET A 155 15.00 -4.05 -2.85
C MET A 155 16.12 -4.08 -3.89
N VAL A 156 16.32 -5.23 -4.56
CA VAL A 156 17.36 -5.40 -5.59
C VAL A 156 17.00 -4.70 -6.90
N ALA A 157 15.72 -4.74 -7.31
CA ALA A 157 15.23 -4.11 -8.52
C ALA A 157 15.15 -2.58 -8.41
N HIS A 158 15.02 -2.05 -7.19
CA HIS A 158 14.87 -0.63 -6.92
C HIS A 158 15.95 -0.08 -5.97
N PRO A 159 17.23 -0.08 -6.39
CA PRO A 159 18.32 0.48 -5.58
C PRO A 159 18.14 1.98 -5.31
N GLU A 160 17.31 2.70 -6.08
CA GLU A 160 16.95 4.08 -5.84
C GLU A 160 15.96 4.28 -4.68
N ALA A 161 15.20 3.25 -4.30
CA ALA A 161 14.29 3.32 -3.18
C ALA A 161 15.10 3.24 -1.88
N GLU A 162 14.86 4.18 -0.96
CA GLU A 162 15.44 4.15 0.38
C GLU A 162 14.59 3.28 1.31
N TRP A 163 13.28 3.32 1.12
CA TRP A 163 12.31 2.52 1.86
C TRP A 163 11.44 1.71 0.91
N VAL A 164 11.30 0.43 1.22
CA VAL A 164 10.23 -0.41 0.70
C VAL A 164 9.12 -0.46 1.76
N TRP A 165 7.91 -0.09 1.38
CA TRP A 165 6.75 -0.02 2.27
C TRP A 165 5.77 -1.13 1.90
N TRP A 166 5.75 -2.19 2.70
CA TRP A 166 4.76 -3.25 2.53
C TRP A 166 3.39 -2.80 3.06
N VAL A 167 2.35 -3.04 2.28
CA VAL A 167 0.95 -2.80 2.66
C VAL A 167 0.10 -3.98 2.20
N ASP A 168 -0.47 -4.74 3.14
CA ASP A 168 -1.39 -5.84 2.87
C ASP A 168 -2.56 -5.40 1.98
N SER A 169 -3.10 -6.34 1.20
CA SER A 169 -4.18 -6.04 0.24
C SER A 169 -5.41 -5.47 0.93
N ASP A 170 -5.80 -5.99 2.09
CA ASP A 170 -6.94 -5.60 2.92
C ASP A 170 -6.65 -4.44 3.90
N ALA A 171 -5.52 -3.75 3.74
CA ALA A 171 -5.25 -2.48 4.39
C ALA A 171 -5.68 -1.30 3.50
N VAL A 172 -6.53 -0.42 4.06
CA VAL A 172 -7.05 0.79 3.41
C VAL A 172 -6.30 2.01 3.93
N LEU A 173 -5.76 2.82 3.02
CA LEU A 173 -5.21 4.14 3.32
C LEU A 173 -6.40 5.09 3.53
N THR A 174 -6.66 5.49 4.78
CA THR A 174 -7.85 6.26 5.18
C THR A 174 -7.57 7.73 5.46
N ASP A 175 -6.31 8.13 5.58
CA ASP A 175 -5.88 9.53 5.54
C ASP A 175 -5.05 9.78 4.28
N MET A 176 -5.68 10.35 3.24
CA MET A 176 -5.05 10.56 1.94
C MET A 176 -4.06 11.73 1.94
N ASP A 177 -4.12 12.60 2.95
CA ASP A 177 -3.26 13.76 3.14
C ASP A 177 -2.02 13.45 4.00
N PHE A 178 -2.03 12.33 4.74
CA PHE A 178 -0.94 11.97 5.64
C PHE A 178 0.34 11.63 4.87
N ARG A 179 1.49 12.11 5.36
CA ARG A 179 2.81 11.76 4.84
C ARG A 179 3.63 11.05 5.90
N LEU A 180 4.29 9.96 5.50
CA LEU A 180 5.18 9.20 6.36
C LEU A 180 6.26 10.12 6.97
N PRO A 181 6.43 10.16 8.31
CA PRO A 181 7.39 11.04 8.96
C PRO A 181 8.81 10.44 8.92
N LEU A 182 9.39 10.23 7.72
CA LEU A 182 10.62 9.47 7.50
C LEU A 182 11.83 9.96 8.34
N ARG A 183 11.93 11.27 8.62
CA ARG A 183 12.93 11.83 9.56
C ARG A 183 12.90 11.21 10.96
N ARG A 184 11.72 10.83 11.45
CA ARG A 184 11.54 10.15 12.74
C ARG A 184 12.26 8.80 12.77
N TYR A 185 12.32 8.13 11.62
CA TYR A 185 12.86 6.77 11.46
C TYR A 185 14.33 6.72 11.01
N ARG A 186 15.03 7.86 10.92
CA ARG A 186 16.41 7.93 10.40
C ARG A 186 17.43 7.01 11.08
N GLY A 187 17.20 6.63 12.35
CA GLY A 187 18.08 5.73 13.10
C GLY A 187 17.75 4.24 12.95
N HIS A 188 16.67 3.91 12.25
CA HIS A 188 16.08 2.57 12.17
C HIS A 188 16.05 2.07 10.73
N ASN A 189 15.94 0.76 10.58
CA ASN A 189 15.88 0.07 9.29
C ASN A 189 14.55 -0.68 9.09
N PHE A 190 13.79 -0.91 10.15
CA PHE A 190 12.46 -1.51 10.09
C PHE A 190 11.51 -0.70 10.95
N VAL A 191 10.34 -0.36 10.43
CA VAL A 191 9.29 0.37 11.17
C VAL A 191 8.01 -0.41 11.02
N VAL A 192 7.37 -0.72 12.15
CA VAL A 192 6.14 -1.52 12.18
C VAL A 192 5.24 -1.01 13.29
N ASN A 193 3.93 -1.09 13.09
CA ASN A 193 3.00 -0.74 14.15
C ASN A 193 3.12 -1.73 15.31
N GLY A 194 3.27 -1.26 16.55
CA GLY A 194 3.33 -2.15 17.71
C GLY A 194 3.58 -1.45 19.04
N TRP A 195 3.46 -2.22 20.12
CA TRP A 195 3.60 -1.73 21.49
C TRP A 195 4.79 -2.40 22.19
N PRO A 196 5.81 -1.64 22.65
CA PRO A 196 6.96 -2.19 23.35
C PRO A 196 6.59 -3.10 24.54
N SER A 197 5.53 -2.76 25.28
CA SER A 197 5.04 -3.55 26.41
C SER A 197 4.43 -4.90 26.03
N LEU A 198 4.05 -5.10 24.76
CA LEU A 198 3.48 -6.35 24.27
C LEU A 198 4.49 -7.17 23.47
N VAL A 199 5.51 -6.52 22.88
CA VAL A 199 6.56 -7.21 22.10
C VAL A 199 7.75 -7.59 22.98
N TYR A 200 8.18 -6.71 23.88
CA TYR A 200 9.43 -6.85 24.64
C TYR A 200 9.25 -7.28 26.09
N ASP A 201 8.02 -7.58 26.51
CA ASP A 201 7.79 -8.26 27.78
C ASP A 201 8.17 -9.73 27.62
N GLU A 202 9.39 -10.10 28.04
CA GLU A 202 9.86 -11.49 27.96
C GLU A 202 9.02 -12.47 28.78
N ALA A 203 8.27 -11.99 29.78
CA ALA A 203 7.44 -12.86 30.62
C ALA A 203 6.09 -13.18 29.96
N SER A 204 5.55 -12.25 29.18
CA SER A 204 4.25 -12.40 28.55
C SER A 204 4.15 -11.65 27.22
N PRO A 205 4.96 -12.02 26.20
CA PRO A 205 4.87 -11.39 24.90
C PRO A 205 3.57 -11.81 24.21
N SER A 206 3.02 -10.92 23.40
CA SER A 206 1.81 -11.14 22.63
C SER A 206 2.12 -11.25 21.14
N TRP A 207 1.54 -12.26 20.48
CA TRP A 207 1.70 -12.41 19.02
C TRP A 207 1.01 -11.29 18.22
N THR A 208 0.13 -10.52 18.85
CA THR A 208 -0.51 -9.30 18.29
C THR A 208 0.09 -8.01 18.85
N GLY A 209 1.22 -8.09 19.56
CA GLY A 209 1.95 -6.93 20.06
C GLY A 209 2.48 -5.99 18.96
N LEU A 210 2.54 -6.47 17.71
CA LEU A 210 2.80 -5.70 16.50
C LEU A 210 1.97 -6.24 15.33
N ASN A 211 1.95 -5.54 14.19
CA ASN A 211 1.26 -5.99 12.98
C ASN A 211 2.20 -6.10 11.77
N ALA A 212 2.35 -7.30 11.21
CA ALA A 212 3.22 -7.54 10.04
C ALA A 212 2.57 -7.25 8.68
N GLY A 213 1.38 -6.64 8.66
CA GLY A 213 0.67 -6.30 7.44
C GLY A 213 0.99 -4.93 6.86
N VAL A 214 1.57 -4.03 7.67
CA VAL A 214 2.01 -2.71 7.21
C VAL A 214 3.33 -2.35 7.89
N PHE A 215 4.40 -2.24 7.10
CA PHE A 215 5.72 -1.90 7.63
C PHE A 215 6.63 -1.24 6.59
N LEU A 216 7.57 -0.43 7.07
CA LEU A 216 8.68 0.08 6.26
C LEU A 216 9.93 -0.75 6.51
N VAL A 217 10.66 -1.07 5.45
CA VAL A 217 11.98 -1.68 5.52
C VAL A 217 12.97 -0.88 4.66
N ARG A 218 14.09 -0.48 5.23
CA ARG A 218 15.13 0.30 4.55
C ARG A 218 15.85 -0.59 3.54
N ASN A 219 16.17 -0.06 2.37
CA ASN A 219 16.96 -0.77 1.36
C ASN A 219 18.46 -0.79 1.74
N CYS A 220 18.85 -1.73 2.60
CA CYS A 220 20.20 -1.86 3.14
C CYS A 220 20.56 -3.33 3.44
N GLN A 221 21.85 -3.62 3.64
CA GLN A 221 22.36 -4.96 3.94
C GLN A 221 21.68 -5.57 5.17
N TRP A 222 21.55 -4.81 6.26
CA TRP A 222 20.88 -5.26 7.47
C TRP A 222 19.46 -5.78 7.20
N SER A 223 18.73 -5.13 6.30
CA SER A 223 17.37 -5.53 5.97
C SER A 223 17.34 -6.79 5.14
N LEU A 224 18.30 -7.02 4.25
CA LEU A 224 18.41 -8.30 3.53
C LEU A 224 18.67 -9.45 4.51
N ASP A 225 19.60 -9.25 5.46
CA ASP A 225 19.93 -10.24 6.49
C ASP A 225 18.73 -10.50 7.42
N PHE A 226 18.00 -9.44 7.79
CA PHE A 226 16.79 -9.53 8.59
C PHE A 226 15.68 -10.33 7.90
N MET A 227 15.45 -10.08 6.61
CA MET A 227 14.44 -10.80 5.82
C MET A 227 14.81 -12.27 5.63
N ASP A 228 16.10 -12.59 5.46
CA ASP A 228 16.58 -13.98 5.38
C ASP A 228 16.36 -14.71 6.72
N ALA A 229 16.64 -14.06 7.86
CA ALA A 229 16.36 -14.60 9.19
C ALA A 229 14.86 -14.80 9.46
N TRP A 230 14.02 -13.88 8.97
CA TRP A 230 12.57 -13.99 9.08
C TRP A 230 12.03 -15.15 8.22
N ALA A 231 12.52 -15.28 6.98
CA ALA A 231 12.17 -16.37 6.07
C ALA A 231 12.53 -17.76 6.62
N ALA A 232 13.55 -17.86 7.48
CA ALA A 232 13.98 -19.12 8.10
C ALA A 232 12.92 -19.76 9.03
N MET A 233 11.86 -19.02 9.39
CA MET A 233 10.69 -19.53 10.11
C MET A 233 9.49 -19.79 9.19
N GLY A 234 9.63 -19.55 7.89
CA GLY A 234 8.59 -19.74 6.88
C GLY A 234 8.55 -21.14 6.26
N PRO A 235 7.64 -21.37 5.30
CA PRO A 235 7.33 -22.71 4.77
C PRO A 235 8.49 -23.43 4.07
N ASP A 236 9.49 -22.68 3.58
CA ASP A 236 10.71 -23.25 2.99
C ASP A 236 11.66 -23.85 4.04
N SER A 237 11.45 -23.56 5.32
CA SER A 237 12.27 -24.07 6.41
C SER A 237 11.96 -25.55 6.67
N PRO A 238 12.98 -26.42 6.82
CA PRO A 238 12.76 -27.80 7.27
C PRO A 238 12.14 -27.85 8.68
N ASP A 239 12.30 -26.78 9.46
CA ASP A 239 11.76 -26.63 10.81
C ASP A 239 10.39 -25.93 10.84
N TYR A 240 9.71 -25.68 9.72
CA TYR A 240 8.45 -24.90 9.67
C TYR A 240 7.39 -25.38 10.68
N ARG A 241 7.16 -26.70 10.77
CA ARG A 241 6.21 -27.28 11.74
C ARG A 241 6.67 -27.10 13.18
N ARG A 242 7.99 -27.21 13.42
CA ARG A 242 8.59 -26.99 14.74
C ARG A 242 8.42 -25.53 15.16
N TRP A 243 8.62 -24.58 14.23
CA TRP A 243 8.39 -23.17 14.49
C TRP A 243 6.94 -22.88 14.87
N GLY A 244 5.95 -23.50 14.21
CA GLY A 244 4.55 -23.40 14.64
C GLY A 244 4.36 -23.77 16.11
N ALA A 245 4.90 -24.90 16.54
CA ALA A 245 4.82 -25.34 17.93
C ALA A 245 5.58 -24.40 18.90
N VAL A 246 6.77 -23.93 18.52
CA VAL A 246 7.57 -22.99 19.32
C VAL A 246 6.79 -21.69 19.51
N LEU A 247 6.26 -21.11 18.44
CA LEU A 247 5.55 -19.82 18.48
C LEU A 247 4.26 -19.93 19.30
N THR A 248 3.48 -21.01 19.13
CA THR A 248 2.28 -21.26 19.96
C THR A 248 2.64 -21.51 21.43
N SER A 249 3.77 -22.14 21.73
CA SER A 249 4.20 -22.33 23.13
C SER A 249 4.68 -21.02 23.78
N THR A 250 5.24 -20.11 22.96
CA THR A 250 5.80 -18.83 23.37
C THR A 250 4.70 -17.80 23.65
N PHE A 251 3.77 -17.63 22.71
CA PHE A 251 2.69 -16.63 22.80
C PHE A 251 1.41 -17.27 23.32
N LYS A 252 1.03 -16.97 24.57
CA LYS A 252 -0.13 -17.59 25.23
C LYS A 252 -1.47 -17.24 24.60
N ASP A 253 -1.51 -16.12 23.90
CA ASP A 253 -2.67 -15.57 23.21
C ASP A 253 -2.71 -15.94 21.71
N LYS A 254 -1.76 -16.74 21.20
CA LYS A 254 -1.77 -17.26 19.83
C LYS A 254 -2.69 -18.46 19.70
N VAL A 255 -3.62 -18.39 18.74
CA VAL A 255 -4.74 -19.34 18.63
C VAL A 255 -4.58 -20.44 17.58
N PHE A 256 -3.54 -20.39 16.74
CA PHE A 256 -3.25 -21.42 15.72
C PHE A 256 -1.82 -21.96 15.84
N ASN A 257 -1.68 -23.27 15.66
CA ASN A 257 -0.42 -24.01 15.67
C ASN A 257 0.21 -24.05 14.26
N GLU A 258 0.51 -22.87 13.72
CA GLU A 258 1.21 -22.66 12.46
C GLU A 258 2.18 -21.48 12.64
N SER A 259 3.31 -21.53 11.93
CA SER A 259 4.25 -20.41 11.89
C SER A 259 3.75 -19.35 10.90
N ASP A 260 3.30 -18.23 11.44
CA ASP A 260 2.92 -17.05 10.67
C ASP A 260 4.00 -15.97 10.73
N ASP A 261 4.03 -15.11 9.72
CA ASP A 261 5.04 -14.05 9.59
C ASP A 261 5.00 -13.09 10.78
N GLN A 262 3.81 -12.74 11.29
CA GLN A 262 3.66 -11.84 12.42
C GLN A 262 4.23 -12.40 13.72
N SER A 263 3.87 -13.62 14.10
CA SER A 263 4.39 -14.24 15.32
C SER A 263 5.88 -14.53 15.23
N ALA A 264 6.38 -14.93 14.05
CA ALA A 264 7.81 -15.06 13.79
C ALA A 264 8.56 -13.73 13.99
N LEU A 265 7.97 -12.61 13.52
CA LEU A 265 8.53 -11.27 13.71
C LEU A 265 8.60 -10.88 15.20
N VAL A 266 7.54 -11.13 15.97
CA VAL A 266 7.57 -10.90 17.43
C VAL A 266 8.68 -11.73 18.07
N TYR A 267 8.79 -13.00 17.70
CA TYR A 267 9.78 -13.93 18.26
C TYR A 267 11.22 -13.48 18.02
N MET A 268 11.52 -12.96 16.82
CA MET A 268 12.83 -12.39 16.50
C MET A 268 13.19 -11.20 17.38
N LEU A 269 12.22 -10.48 17.91
CA LEU A 269 12.39 -9.18 18.58
C LEU A 269 12.27 -9.23 20.10
N GLN A 270 11.53 -10.20 20.65
CA GLN A 270 11.10 -10.19 22.05
C GLN A 270 12.25 -10.17 23.07
N HIS A 271 13.36 -10.86 22.77
CA HIS A 271 14.48 -11.02 23.69
C HIS A 271 15.38 -9.78 23.71
N LYS A 272 15.85 -9.37 24.90
CA LYS A 272 16.74 -8.23 25.10
C LYS A 272 18.07 -8.34 24.35
N GLY A 273 18.53 -9.57 24.11
CA GLY A 273 19.74 -9.87 23.33
C GLY A 273 19.50 -10.03 21.82
N SER A 274 18.30 -9.74 21.31
CA SER A 274 18.02 -9.83 19.88
C SER A 274 18.94 -8.89 19.08
N PRO A 275 19.67 -9.39 18.07
CA PRO A 275 20.55 -8.55 17.24
C PRO A 275 19.76 -7.57 16.34
N TRP A 276 18.43 -7.74 16.25
CA TRP A 276 17.57 -6.97 15.37
C TRP A 276 16.93 -5.76 16.05
N ARG A 277 16.68 -5.89 17.36
CA ARG A 277 15.80 -5.00 18.14
C ARG A 277 16.17 -3.53 18.02
N ASP A 278 17.45 -3.19 18.08
CA ASP A 278 17.92 -1.79 18.07
C ASP A 278 17.68 -1.07 16.74
N LYS A 279 17.41 -1.81 15.66
CA LYS A 279 17.10 -1.26 14.33
C LYS A 279 15.62 -1.30 13.98
N VAL A 280 14.76 -1.81 14.88
CA VAL A 280 13.31 -1.84 14.74
C VAL A 280 12.68 -0.69 15.52
N PHE A 281 11.83 0.09 14.86
CA PHE A 281 10.97 1.08 15.49
C PHE A 281 9.54 0.54 15.58
N LEU A 282 9.04 0.39 16.81
CA LEU A 282 7.63 0.08 17.06
C LEU A 282 6.84 1.40 17.10
N GLU A 283 6.12 1.70 16.02
CA GLU A 283 5.29 2.90 15.92
C GLU A 283 3.93 2.70 16.59
N ASN A 284 3.54 3.67 17.40
CA ASN A 284 2.24 3.70 18.06
C ASN A 284 1.71 5.13 18.32
N ASP A 285 2.35 6.18 17.78
CA ASP A 285 1.87 7.57 17.91
C ASP A 285 0.70 7.87 16.95
N TYR A 286 0.55 7.07 15.91
CA TYR A 286 -0.56 7.14 14.97
C TYR A 286 -0.91 5.74 14.45
N TYR A 287 -2.05 5.60 13.79
CA TYR A 287 -2.48 4.36 13.15
C TYR A 287 -1.62 4.02 11.91
N PHE A 288 -0.33 3.72 12.11
CA PHE A 288 0.52 3.19 11.06
C PHE A 288 -0.02 1.85 10.55
N GLN A 289 -0.60 1.07 11.47
CA GLN A 289 -1.67 0.14 11.20
C GLN A 289 -2.75 0.29 12.27
N GLY A 290 -4.01 0.42 11.86
CA GLY A 290 -5.15 0.53 12.76
C GLY A 290 -6.11 -0.65 12.61
N TYR A 291 -6.49 -1.28 13.72
CA TYR A 291 -7.45 -2.37 13.72
C TYR A 291 -8.84 -1.86 13.33
N TRP A 292 -9.44 -2.44 12.29
CA TRP A 292 -10.65 -1.86 11.69
C TRP A 292 -11.84 -1.75 12.67
N VAL A 293 -12.01 -2.69 13.60
CA VAL A 293 -13.17 -2.75 14.52
C VAL A 293 -13.28 -1.48 15.38
N GLU A 294 -12.16 -0.94 15.85
CA GLU A 294 -12.15 0.29 16.66
C GLU A 294 -12.30 1.58 15.83
N ILE A 295 -12.10 1.49 14.51
CA ILE A 295 -12.06 2.64 13.60
C ILE A 295 -13.39 2.84 12.87
N VAL A 296 -13.94 1.81 12.23
CA VAL A 296 -14.98 1.97 11.20
C VAL A 296 -16.25 2.65 11.73
N GLY A 297 -16.61 2.39 13.00
CA GLY A 297 -17.76 3.02 13.65
C GLY A 297 -17.61 4.52 13.87
N ARG A 298 -16.38 5.05 13.86
CA ARG A 298 -16.06 6.45 14.16
C ARG A 298 -15.84 7.32 12.92
N LEU A 299 -15.73 6.72 11.73
CA LEU A 299 -15.40 7.42 10.49
C LEU A 299 -16.37 8.56 10.15
N GLY A 300 -17.68 8.36 10.39
CA GLY A 300 -18.69 9.41 10.19
C GLY A 300 -18.48 10.64 11.08
N ASP A 301 -18.17 10.41 12.36
CA ASP A 301 -17.89 11.50 13.31
C ASP A 301 -16.60 12.22 12.99
N ILE A 302 -15.56 11.48 12.58
CA ILE A 302 -14.29 12.05 12.11
C ILE A 302 -14.56 12.97 10.91
N ALA A 303 -15.31 12.51 9.90
CA ALA A 303 -15.68 13.34 8.76
C ALA A 303 -16.41 14.63 9.18
N ALA A 304 -17.42 14.53 10.06
CA ALA A 304 -18.18 15.68 10.54
C ALA A 304 -17.33 16.70 11.31
N ARG A 305 -16.34 16.24 12.08
CA ARG A 305 -15.38 17.11 12.79
C ARG A 305 -14.45 17.84 11.83
N TYR A 306 -13.93 17.15 10.82
CA TYR A 306 -13.11 17.76 9.77
C TYR A 306 -13.92 18.82 9.01
N GLU A 307 -15.17 18.53 8.62
CA GLU A 307 -16.04 19.51 7.99
C GLU A 307 -16.30 20.73 8.89
N THR A 308 -16.49 20.51 10.20
CA THR A 308 -16.70 21.59 11.18
C THR A 308 -15.47 22.47 11.35
N MET A 309 -14.28 21.87 11.37
CA MET A 309 -13.01 22.59 11.38
C MET A 309 -12.88 23.47 10.12
N GLU A 310 -13.12 22.90 8.94
CA GLU A 310 -12.97 23.60 7.66
C GLU A 310 -13.96 24.74 7.44
N ARG A 311 -15.10 24.74 8.13
CA ARG A 311 -16.05 25.86 8.12
C ARG A 311 -15.50 27.11 8.82
N ARG A 312 -14.51 26.98 9.71
CA ARG A 312 -14.01 28.10 10.54
C ARG A 312 -12.91 28.90 9.83
N ALA A 313 -12.80 30.18 10.21
CA ALA A 313 -12.01 31.19 9.50
C ALA A 313 -10.50 30.92 9.29
N PRO A 314 -9.75 30.14 10.11
CA PRO A 314 -8.37 29.82 9.73
C PRO A 314 -8.28 28.71 8.65
N ALA A 315 -9.31 27.89 8.50
CA ALA A 315 -9.33 26.75 7.57
C ALA A 315 -10.04 27.06 6.24
N ALA A 316 -10.44 28.31 6.01
CA ALA A 316 -11.14 28.73 4.80
C ALA A 316 -10.36 28.43 3.50
N LEU A 317 -9.03 28.44 3.56
CA LEU A 317 -8.15 28.08 2.46
C LEU A 317 -8.34 26.62 2.01
N LEU A 318 -8.74 25.72 2.92
CA LEU A 318 -9.01 24.31 2.62
C LEU A 318 -10.29 24.11 1.79
N ARG A 319 -11.13 25.15 1.66
CA ARG A 319 -12.34 25.14 0.82
C ARG A 319 -12.04 25.54 -0.62
N ARG A 320 -10.86 26.09 -0.89
CA ARG A 320 -10.47 26.53 -2.23
C ARG A 320 -10.18 25.30 -3.10
N ARG A 321 -10.78 25.26 -4.29
CA ARG A 321 -10.41 24.29 -5.34
C ARG A 321 -8.96 24.50 -5.75
N HIS A 322 -8.23 23.42 -5.95
CA HIS A 322 -6.81 23.43 -6.26
C HIS A 322 -6.47 22.32 -7.26
N ALA A 323 -5.29 22.38 -7.86
CA ALA A 323 -4.85 21.33 -8.77
C ALA A 323 -4.38 20.13 -7.94
N ALA A 324 -5.23 19.09 -7.84
CA ALA A 324 -5.04 17.91 -6.98
C ALA A 324 -3.58 17.49 -6.84
N SER A 325 -2.94 17.03 -7.92
CA SER A 325 -1.57 16.49 -7.87
C SER A 325 -0.46 17.53 -7.66
N TRP A 326 -0.68 18.81 -8.00
CA TRP A 326 0.35 19.83 -7.91
C TRP A 326 0.36 20.54 -6.56
N ASP A 327 -0.82 20.77 -6.01
CA ASP A 327 -1.02 21.52 -4.78
C ASP A 327 -1.21 20.61 -3.55
N HIS A 328 -1.32 19.28 -3.71
CA HIS A 328 -1.61 18.33 -2.62
C HIS A 328 -0.73 18.52 -1.39
N ALA A 329 0.59 18.61 -1.56
CA ALA A 329 1.52 18.73 -0.44
C ALA A 329 1.30 20.03 0.38
N ALA A 330 1.01 21.15 -0.30
CA ALA A 330 0.70 22.41 0.36
C ALA A 330 -0.68 22.37 1.04
N TYR A 331 -1.66 21.71 0.40
CA TYR A 331 -3.00 21.51 0.94
C TYR A 331 -2.97 20.64 2.21
N ALA A 332 -2.27 19.52 2.18
CA ALA A 332 -2.04 18.64 3.33
C ALA A 332 -1.35 19.39 4.48
N ALA A 333 -0.30 20.17 4.21
CA ALA A 333 0.36 20.98 5.24
C ALA A 333 -0.56 22.03 5.88
N ALA A 334 -1.41 22.69 5.08
CA ALA A 334 -2.41 23.63 5.60
C ALA A 334 -3.46 22.92 6.48
N ARG A 335 -3.83 21.68 6.13
CA ARG A 335 -4.75 20.85 6.91
C ARG A 335 -4.14 20.44 8.25
N GLU A 336 -2.88 20.03 8.26
CA GLU A 336 -2.16 19.72 9.50
C GLU A 336 -2.14 20.90 10.48
N ALA A 337 -1.87 22.11 9.98
CA ALA A 337 -1.90 23.31 10.79
C ALA A 337 -3.31 23.59 11.38
N ALA A 338 -4.37 23.32 10.60
CA ALA A 338 -5.74 23.49 11.04
C ALA A 338 -6.15 22.46 12.12
N LEU A 339 -5.70 21.20 12.00
CA LEU A 339 -6.00 20.14 12.96
C LEU A 339 -5.47 20.46 14.36
N ALA A 340 -4.23 20.97 14.43
CA ALA A 340 -3.63 21.40 15.69
C ALA A 340 -4.44 22.50 16.38
N GLY A 341 -4.85 23.54 15.63
CA GLY A 341 -5.66 24.64 16.15
C GLY A 341 -7.09 24.23 16.55
N ALA A 342 -7.61 23.13 15.99
CA ALA A 342 -8.95 22.63 16.29
C ALA A 342 -9.00 21.56 17.39
N GLY A 343 -7.85 21.18 17.97
CA GLY A 343 -7.78 20.08 18.95
C GLY A 343 -8.11 18.71 18.35
N LEU A 344 -7.83 18.53 17.05
CA LEU A 344 -8.10 17.28 16.31
C LEU A 344 -6.82 16.53 15.93
N ALA A 345 -5.66 16.95 16.45
CA ALA A 345 -4.36 16.38 16.07
C ALA A 345 -4.06 15.02 16.74
N GLU A 346 -4.73 14.68 17.84
CA GLU A 346 -4.52 13.41 18.55
C GLU A 346 -5.05 12.24 17.71
N SER A 347 -4.24 11.18 17.57
CA SER A 347 -4.60 9.91 16.93
C SER A 347 -5.08 8.88 17.97
N GLY A 348 -5.47 7.70 17.52
CA GLY A 348 -5.89 6.61 18.40
C GLY A 348 -7.37 6.64 18.82
N VAL A 349 -7.73 5.74 19.73
CA VAL A 349 -9.11 5.49 20.17
C VAL A 349 -9.78 6.69 20.86
N ARG A 350 -8.98 7.59 21.44
CA ARG A 350 -9.45 8.85 22.07
C ARG A 350 -9.29 10.08 21.17
N GLY A 351 -8.44 9.96 20.15
CA GLY A 351 -8.13 11.04 19.22
C GLY A 351 -9.16 11.18 18.10
N TRP A 352 -9.17 12.33 17.42
CA TRP A 352 -10.06 12.61 16.29
C TRP A 352 -9.35 12.81 14.97
N ARG A 353 -8.02 12.68 14.96
CA ARG A 353 -7.24 12.62 13.73
C ARG A 353 -7.71 11.42 12.90
N ARG A 354 -7.79 11.59 11.58
CA ARG A 354 -8.03 10.49 10.66
C ARG A 354 -7.03 9.35 10.95
N PRO A 355 -7.50 8.09 11.02
CA PRO A 355 -6.58 6.96 11.01
C PRO A 355 -5.83 6.98 9.68
N PHE A 356 -4.52 6.75 9.74
CA PHE A 356 -3.73 6.69 8.51
C PHE A 356 -4.03 5.42 7.72
N VAL A 357 -3.95 4.27 8.39
CA VAL A 357 -4.31 2.97 7.81
C VAL A 357 -5.40 2.29 8.63
N THR A 358 -6.46 1.87 7.95
CA THR A 358 -7.50 0.98 8.51
C THR A 358 -7.32 -0.41 7.92
N HIS A 359 -6.90 -1.37 8.73
CA HIS A 359 -6.52 -2.71 8.29
C HIS A 359 -7.55 -3.76 8.74
N PHE A 360 -8.15 -4.43 7.76
CA PHE A 360 -9.23 -5.40 7.94
C PHE A 360 -8.73 -6.81 8.28
N THR A 361 -7.79 -6.88 9.22
CA THR A 361 -7.16 -8.12 9.66
C THR A 361 -8.21 -9.19 9.97
N GLY A 362 -8.13 -10.29 9.23
CA GLY A 362 -8.98 -11.47 9.36
C GLY A 362 -10.36 -11.36 8.71
N CYS A 363 -10.68 -10.30 7.97
CA CYS A 363 -11.90 -10.27 7.14
C CYS A 363 -11.75 -11.15 5.90
N GLN A 364 -10.53 -11.34 5.40
CA GLN A 364 -10.18 -12.22 4.29
C GLN A 364 -11.15 -12.12 3.09
N PRO A 365 -11.29 -10.92 2.47
CA PRO A 365 -12.33 -10.66 1.47
C PRO A 365 -12.24 -11.58 0.25
N CYS A 366 -11.04 -12.09 -0.04
CA CYS A 366 -10.81 -12.97 -1.16
C CYS A 366 -11.15 -14.44 -0.89
N SER A 367 -10.80 -14.96 0.29
CA SER A 367 -11.09 -16.35 0.65
C SER A 367 -12.56 -16.49 1.02
N GLY A 368 -13.15 -15.48 1.66
CA GLY A 368 -14.46 -15.58 2.31
C GLY A 368 -14.42 -16.32 3.66
N ASP A 369 -13.25 -16.67 4.17
CA ASP A 369 -13.07 -17.29 5.49
C ASP A 369 -12.81 -16.22 6.56
N TRP A 370 -13.78 -15.34 6.79
CA TRP A 370 -13.64 -14.31 7.83
C TRP A 370 -13.54 -14.94 9.22
N ASN A 371 -12.83 -14.28 10.15
CA ASN A 371 -12.80 -14.71 11.55
C ASN A 371 -14.23 -14.66 12.13
N ARG A 372 -14.59 -15.69 12.88
CA ARG A 372 -15.92 -15.89 13.45
C ARG A 372 -16.28 -14.89 14.55
N ASP A 373 -15.31 -14.14 15.05
CA ASP A 373 -15.52 -13.07 16.04
C ASP A 373 -16.32 -11.88 15.48
N TYR A 374 -16.48 -11.79 14.15
CA TYR A 374 -17.31 -10.79 13.48
C TYR A 374 -18.12 -11.41 12.33
N SER A 375 -19.23 -10.75 11.95
CA SER A 375 -20.05 -11.20 10.82
C SER A 375 -19.42 -10.79 9.48
N GLY A 376 -19.63 -11.60 8.43
CA GLY A 376 -19.20 -11.24 7.07
C GLY A 376 -19.72 -9.88 6.63
N ASP A 377 -20.99 -9.58 6.93
CA ASP A 377 -21.62 -8.28 6.64
C ASP A 377 -20.88 -7.12 7.32
N SER A 378 -20.38 -7.30 8.54
CA SER A 378 -19.62 -6.26 9.24
C SER A 378 -18.27 -5.98 8.59
N CYS A 379 -17.61 -7.00 8.02
CA CYS A 379 -16.37 -6.83 7.26
C CYS A 379 -16.62 -6.10 5.95
N ASP A 380 -17.61 -6.52 5.17
CA ASP A 380 -17.90 -5.95 3.84
C ASP A 380 -18.37 -4.50 3.97
N ASP A 381 -19.32 -4.21 4.87
CA ASP A 381 -19.77 -2.85 5.15
C ASP A 381 -18.65 -1.99 5.75
N GLY A 382 -17.83 -2.57 6.62
CA GLY A 382 -16.67 -1.90 7.20
C GLY A 382 -15.69 -1.45 6.11
N MET A 383 -15.33 -2.35 5.19
CA MET A 383 -14.44 -2.06 4.06
C MET A 383 -15.04 -1.01 3.14
N ARG A 384 -16.32 -1.13 2.77
CA ARG A 384 -17.01 -0.15 1.92
C ARG A 384 -17.02 1.23 2.57
N ARG A 385 -17.27 1.33 3.88
CA ARG A 385 -17.20 2.60 4.64
C ARG A 385 -15.80 3.19 4.62
N ALA A 386 -14.76 2.39 4.88
CA ALA A 386 -13.38 2.87 4.89
C ALA A 386 -12.93 3.31 3.49
N LEU A 387 -13.27 2.55 2.45
CA LEU A 387 -12.96 2.88 1.06
C LEU A 387 -13.68 4.15 0.62
N ASN A 388 -14.98 4.29 0.89
CA ASN A 388 -15.73 5.51 0.55
C ASN A 388 -15.26 6.72 1.37
N PHE A 389 -14.84 6.52 2.62
CA PHE A 389 -14.27 7.57 3.46
C PHE A 389 -12.93 8.10 2.90
N ALA A 390 -12.09 7.19 2.39
CA ALA A 390 -10.85 7.56 1.70
C ALA A 390 -11.15 8.21 0.33
N ASP A 391 -12.06 7.63 -0.45
CA ASP A 391 -12.41 8.11 -1.78
C ASP A 391 -13.11 9.48 -1.75
N ASP A 392 -13.88 9.79 -0.71
CA ASP A 392 -14.43 11.14 -0.48
C ASP A 392 -13.34 12.22 -0.43
N GLN A 393 -12.12 11.88 0.03
CA GLN A 393 -10.99 12.82 0.06
C GLN A 393 -10.44 13.05 -1.35
N VAL A 394 -10.45 12.02 -2.20
CA VAL A 394 -10.00 12.08 -3.60
C VAL A 394 -11.05 12.75 -4.48
N LEU A 395 -12.31 12.31 -4.41
CA LEU A 395 -13.46 12.82 -5.16
C LEU A 395 -13.69 14.31 -4.93
N ARG A 396 -13.32 14.82 -3.76
CA ARG A 396 -13.43 16.25 -3.43
C ARG A 396 -12.66 17.12 -4.43
N ASP A 397 -11.51 16.67 -4.91
CA ASP A 397 -10.73 17.42 -5.90
C ASP A 397 -11.43 17.51 -7.25
N TYR A 398 -12.31 16.54 -7.53
CA TYR A 398 -13.15 16.50 -8.72
C TYR A 398 -14.52 17.17 -8.48
N GLY A 399 -14.77 17.70 -7.28
CA GLY A 399 -16.02 18.36 -6.92
C GLY A 399 -17.16 17.40 -6.59
N PHE A 400 -16.87 16.18 -6.15
CA PHE A 400 -17.86 15.18 -5.77
C PHE A 400 -17.60 14.61 -4.37
N ARG A 401 -18.62 13.95 -3.82
CA ARG A 401 -18.52 13.04 -2.66
C ARG A 401 -19.56 11.94 -2.80
N HIS A 402 -19.35 10.80 -2.16
CA HIS A 402 -20.36 9.76 -2.01
C HIS A 402 -21.65 10.32 -1.37
N ALA A 403 -22.80 9.81 -1.82
CA ALA A 403 -24.11 10.21 -1.32
C ALA A 403 -24.35 9.73 0.13
N GLY A 404 -23.66 8.67 0.55
CA GLY A 404 -23.66 8.16 1.92
C GLY A 404 -22.52 7.15 2.15
N PRO A 405 -22.28 6.72 3.41
CA PRO A 405 -21.13 5.89 3.77
C PRO A 405 -21.02 4.55 3.04
N LEU A 406 -22.16 4.01 2.60
CA LEU A 406 -22.27 2.74 1.87
C LEU A 406 -22.84 2.93 0.45
N SER A 407 -22.92 4.17 -0.04
CA SER A 407 -23.47 4.45 -1.37
C SER A 407 -22.34 4.51 -2.40
N ASP A 408 -22.51 3.79 -3.51
CA ASP A 408 -21.59 3.88 -4.64
C ASP A 408 -21.95 5.08 -5.55
N ASP A 409 -23.12 5.71 -5.35
CA ASP A 409 -23.50 6.94 -6.02
C ASP A 409 -22.75 8.14 -5.43
N VAL A 410 -22.43 9.11 -6.30
CA VAL A 410 -21.80 10.36 -5.92
C VAL A 410 -22.73 11.56 -6.17
N ARG A 411 -22.54 12.62 -5.40
CA ARG A 411 -23.23 13.90 -5.53
C ARG A 411 -22.23 15.04 -5.69
N PRO A 412 -22.58 16.08 -6.46
CA PRO A 412 -21.73 17.24 -6.61
C PRO A 412 -21.61 18.03 -5.30
N LEU A 413 -20.44 18.60 -5.07
CA LEU A 413 -20.15 19.50 -3.95
C LEU A 413 -20.38 20.97 -4.35
N PRO A 414 -20.92 21.80 -3.44
CA PRO A 414 -20.91 23.27 -3.60
C PRO A 414 -19.51 23.81 -3.85
N PHE A 415 -19.41 24.98 -4.52
CA PHE A 415 -18.14 25.59 -4.90
C PHE A 415 -17.16 25.79 -3.73
N ASP A 416 -17.69 26.14 -2.56
CA ASP A 416 -16.96 26.49 -1.33
C ASP A 416 -17.18 25.47 -0.19
N TYR A 417 -17.52 24.23 -0.54
CA TYR A 417 -17.76 23.17 0.43
C TYR A 417 -16.60 23.00 1.46
N PRO A 418 -16.88 22.82 2.78
CA PRO A 418 -18.19 22.61 3.42
C PRO A 418 -18.79 23.88 4.03
N ALA A 419 -18.59 25.06 3.42
CA ALA A 419 -19.24 26.29 3.88
C ALA A 419 -20.74 26.08 4.12
N ALA A 420 -21.28 26.69 5.18
CA ALA A 420 -22.72 26.70 5.37
C ALA A 420 -23.37 27.44 4.19
N ALA A 421 -24.48 26.91 3.67
CA ALA A 421 -25.23 27.58 2.61
C ALA A 421 -25.82 28.91 3.16
N GLY A 422 -25.26 30.03 2.72
CA GLY A 422 -25.75 31.40 2.96
C GLY A 422 -24.59 32.37 3.23
N ARG A 423 -24.35 33.43 2.46
CA ARG A 423 -25.22 34.26 1.63
C ARG A 423 -24.50 34.56 0.31
N ARG A 424 -25.22 34.48 -0.81
CA ARG A 424 -24.81 35.21 -2.02
C ARG A 424 -24.83 36.71 -1.75
#